data_AF-A0AAN7UZL5-F1
#
_entry.id   AF-A0AAN7UZL5-F1
#
_cell.length_a   1.000
_cell.length_b   1.000
_cell.length_c   1.000
_cell.angle_alpha   90.00
_cell.angle_beta   90.00
_cell.angle_gamma   90.00
#
_symmetry.space_group_name_H-M   'P 1'
#
loop_
_entity.id
_entity.type
_entity.pdbx_description
1 polymer ?
#
loop_
_entity_poly.entity_id
_entity_poly.type
_entity_poly.pdbx_seq_one_letter_code
_entity_poly.pdbx_strand_id
1 'polypeptide(L)'
;MSQFNAPPSSPSVGVCSGKDSDITKMEVTNPRRILAVSSDDSVQHLARVLKDLTGTTPEQTSTSLAGASHNLSLKTAYYTAEVPIWLDLISSPSEWSASFLSAEAKEVLEVLGGVMIVFALPVNATSDEGKASQELIKQIGKVVKEGLGGWEWDGVGLCLGVGEIDDVDIWEDCCAESGLEFVQRHWKQTTGRTHQPTISVQTSTT
;
A
#
# COMPACT_ATOMS: atom_id res chain seq x y z
N MET A 1 -35.49 68.04 46.40
CA MET A 1 -36.00 66.83 45.72
C MET A 1 -35.23 66.65 44.42
N SER A 2 -34.85 65.40 44.14
CA SER A 2 -34.25 64.87 42.91
C SER A 2 -32.75 65.08 42.68
N GLN A 3 -31.99 64.12 43.20
CA GLN A 3 -30.72 63.66 42.65
C GLN A 3 -30.95 63.09 41.23
N PHE A 4 -30.11 63.47 40.27
CA PHE A 4 -30.01 62.78 38.97
C PHE A 4 -28.61 62.17 38.87
N ASN A 5 -28.57 60.84 38.95
CA ASN A 5 -27.37 60.02 38.82
C ASN A 5 -26.90 59.93 37.37
N ALA A 6 -25.57 59.88 37.20
CA ALA A 6 -24.87 59.68 35.94
C ALA A 6 -25.16 58.29 35.32
N PRO A 7 -25.05 58.14 33.98
CA PRO A 7 -25.24 56.87 33.30
C PRO A 7 -24.07 55.89 33.57
N PRO A 8 -24.33 54.58 33.65
CA PRO A 8 -23.30 53.57 33.86
C PRO A 8 -22.45 53.35 32.60
N SER A 9 -21.17 53.10 32.84
CA SER A 9 -20.12 52.75 31.88
C SER A 9 -20.41 51.46 31.12
N SER A 10 -20.08 51.46 29.83
CA SER A 10 -20.14 50.31 28.92
C SER A 10 -19.39 49.08 29.45
N PRO A 11 -19.90 47.85 29.22
CA PRO A 11 -19.18 46.64 29.59
C PRO A 11 -18.00 46.40 28.63
N SER A 12 -16.86 46.09 29.23
CA SER A 12 -15.63 45.64 28.58
C SER A 12 -15.88 44.40 27.71
N VAL A 13 -15.36 44.44 26.47
CA VAL A 13 -15.31 43.33 25.52
C VAL A 13 -14.68 42.12 26.19
N GLY A 14 -15.50 41.09 26.45
CA GLY A 14 -15.02 39.78 26.84
C GLY A 14 -14.23 39.20 25.68
N VAL A 15 -12.93 38.98 25.89
CA VAL A 15 -12.13 38.11 25.04
C VAL A 15 -12.79 36.74 25.09
N CYS A 16 -13.42 36.33 23.99
CA CYS A 16 -13.74 34.93 23.77
C CYS A 16 -12.40 34.20 23.67
N SER A 17 -11.89 33.69 24.80
CA SER A 17 -10.97 32.57 24.77
C SER A 17 -11.74 31.43 24.12
N GLY A 18 -11.60 31.32 22.80
CA GLY A 18 -11.88 30.07 22.11
C GLY A 18 -11.09 29.01 22.86
N LYS A 19 -11.79 28.13 23.56
CA LYS A 19 -11.24 26.82 23.84
C LYS A 19 -10.96 26.25 22.46
N ASP A 20 -9.69 26.25 22.07
CA ASP A 20 -9.20 25.22 21.17
C ASP A 20 -9.66 23.92 21.81
N SER A 21 -10.74 23.36 21.28
CA SER A 21 -11.04 21.96 21.48
C SER A 21 -9.86 21.27 20.85
N ASP A 22 -8.85 21.00 21.67
CA ASP A 22 -7.77 20.08 21.38
C ASP A 22 -8.48 18.79 21.00
N ILE A 23 -8.66 18.57 19.70
CA ILE A 23 -9.05 17.28 19.18
C ILE A 23 -7.83 16.44 19.49
N THR A 24 -7.84 15.82 20.67
CA THR A 24 -6.79 14.92 21.12
C THR A 24 -6.66 13.87 20.04
N LYS A 25 -5.61 14.01 19.23
CA LYS A 25 -5.37 13.17 18.08
C LYS A 25 -5.22 11.74 18.57
N MET A 26 -6.03 10.83 18.04
CA MET A 26 -6.08 9.45 18.51
C MET A 26 -4.83 8.69 18.08
N GLU A 27 -4.21 7.93 18.98
CA GLU A 27 -3.16 6.98 18.63
C GLU A 27 -3.75 5.57 18.51
N VAL A 28 -3.61 4.95 17.34
CA VAL A 28 -4.07 3.57 17.09
C VAL A 28 -2.95 2.61 17.45
N THR A 29 -3.11 1.89 18.56
CA THR A 29 -2.05 1.03 19.12
C THR A 29 -2.02 -0.40 18.56
N ASN A 30 -3.13 -0.89 18.00
CA ASN A 30 -3.20 -2.23 17.40
C ASN A 30 -3.96 -2.19 16.06
N PRO A 31 -3.37 -1.59 15.01
CA PRO A 31 -3.98 -1.60 13.69
C PRO A 31 -4.02 -3.02 13.11
N ARG A 32 -5.04 -3.30 12.29
CA ARG A 32 -5.05 -4.50 11.45
C ARG A 32 -3.91 -4.42 10.44
N ARG A 33 -3.41 -5.58 10.02
CA ARG A 33 -2.20 -5.70 9.18
C ARG A 33 -2.55 -5.73 7.71
N ILE A 34 -1.58 -5.36 6.88
CA ILE A 34 -1.65 -5.47 5.42
C ILE A 34 -0.77 -6.66 5.00
N LEU A 35 -1.29 -7.55 4.18
CA LEU A 35 -0.49 -8.58 3.51
C LEU A 35 -0.20 -8.12 2.08
N ALA A 36 1.06 -7.82 1.78
CA ALA A 36 1.52 -7.43 0.46
C ALA A 36 2.21 -8.62 -0.23
N VAL A 37 1.65 -9.05 -1.35
CA VAL A 37 2.11 -10.23 -2.09
C VAL A 37 2.53 -9.89 -3.50
N SER A 38 3.50 -10.63 -4.01
CA SER A 38 3.94 -10.53 -5.41
C SER A 38 4.45 -11.89 -5.88
N SER A 39 4.52 -12.09 -7.19
CA SER A 39 5.28 -13.22 -7.73
C SER A 39 6.79 -13.00 -7.51
N ASP A 40 7.56 -14.07 -7.44
CA ASP A 40 9.03 -14.01 -7.36
C ASP A 40 9.66 -13.17 -8.48
N ASP A 41 9.03 -13.16 -9.66
CA ASP A 41 9.50 -12.39 -10.81
C ASP A 41 9.26 -10.87 -10.66
N SER A 42 8.41 -10.46 -9.72
CA SER A 42 7.96 -9.08 -9.50
C SER A 42 8.46 -8.46 -8.18
N VAL A 43 9.45 -9.07 -7.52
CA VAL A 43 10.04 -8.57 -6.26
C VAL A 43 10.49 -7.11 -6.33
N GLN A 44 11.13 -6.72 -7.45
CA GLN A 44 11.58 -5.34 -7.64
C GLN A 44 10.42 -4.36 -7.71
N HIS A 45 9.27 -4.80 -8.26
CA HIS A 45 8.07 -3.99 -8.30
C HIS A 45 7.50 -3.81 -6.89
N LEU A 46 7.38 -4.89 -6.13
CA LEU A 46 6.93 -4.84 -4.74
C LEU A 46 7.80 -3.91 -3.89
N ALA A 47 9.12 -4.06 -3.93
CA ALA A 47 10.05 -3.24 -3.15
C ALA A 47 9.95 -1.75 -3.50
N ARG A 48 9.78 -1.41 -4.78
CA ARG A 48 9.65 -0.01 -5.21
C ARG A 48 8.28 0.59 -4.84
N VAL A 49 7.19 -0.17 -4.93
CA VAL A 49 5.87 0.26 -4.42
C VAL A 49 5.95 0.56 -2.93
N LEU A 50 6.56 -0.34 -2.14
CA LEU A 50 6.69 -0.15 -0.70
C LEU A 50 7.54 1.07 -0.36
N LYS A 51 8.63 1.28 -1.09
CA LYS A 51 9.44 2.49 -0.94
C LYS A 51 8.66 3.77 -1.25
N ASP A 52 7.87 3.79 -2.32
CA ASP A 52 7.05 4.94 -2.67
C ASP A 52 5.95 5.19 -1.63
N LEU A 53 5.38 4.13 -1.05
CA LEU A 53 4.30 4.20 -0.06
C LEU A 53 4.79 4.62 1.34
N THR A 54 5.95 4.12 1.76
CA THR A 54 6.47 4.28 3.14
C THR A 54 7.65 5.24 3.25
N GLY A 55 8.26 5.62 2.13
CA GLY A 55 9.48 6.41 2.07
C GLY A 55 10.78 5.61 2.24
N THR A 56 10.70 4.34 2.65
CA THR A 56 11.88 3.49 2.91
C THR A 56 11.79 2.16 2.15
N THR A 57 12.94 1.66 1.69
CA THR A 57 12.99 0.32 1.08
C THR A 57 12.81 -0.72 2.17
N PRO A 58 12.00 -1.77 1.98
CA PRO A 58 11.89 -2.84 2.95
C PRO A 58 13.24 -3.54 3.14
N GLU A 59 13.57 -3.86 4.40
CA GLU A 59 14.81 -4.53 4.75
C GLU A 59 14.72 -6.00 4.31
N GLN A 60 15.72 -6.47 3.58
CA GLN A 60 15.79 -7.87 3.18
C GLN A 60 16.24 -8.70 4.37
N THR A 61 15.43 -9.67 4.78
CA THR A 61 15.95 -10.82 5.53
C THR A 61 17.02 -11.50 4.67
N SER A 62 18.07 -12.03 5.30
CA SER A 62 19.39 -12.42 4.73
C SER A 62 19.43 -13.16 3.38
N THR A 63 18.31 -13.65 2.84
CA THR A 63 18.19 -14.30 1.54
C THR A 63 16.92 -13.96 0.72
N SER A 64 15.89 -13.29 1.27
CA SER A 64 14.61 -13.01 0.57
C SER A 64 13.77 -11.94 1.27
N LEU A 65 12.82 -11.35 0.54
CA LEU A 65 11.78 -10.43 1.04
C LEU A 65 10.56 -11.17 1.63
N ALA A 66 10.37 -12.45 1.30
CA ALA A 66 9.26 -13.24 1.83
C ALA A 66 9.39 -13.45 3.34
N GLY A 67 8.28 -13.26 4.06
CA GLY A 67 8.24 -13.32 5.53
C GLY A 67 8.79 -12.08 6.24
N ALA A 68 9.28 -11.08 5.49
CA ALA A 68 9.71 -9.81 6.07
C ALA A 68 8.50 -8.95 6.47
N SER A 69 8.74 -7.98 7.35
CA SER A 69 7.74 -6.99 7.77
C SER A 69 8.26 -5.58 7.51
N HIS A 70 7.37 -4.69 7.05
CA HIS A 70 7.65 -3.29 6.81
C HIS A 70 6.57 -2.42 7.44
N ASN A 71 6.87 -1.19 7.85
CA ASN A 71 5.89 -0.34 8.54
C ASN A 71 5.41 0.82 7.67
N LEU A 72 4.10 1.06 7.69
CA LEU A 72 3.44 2.22 7.09
C LEU A 72 2.99 3.18 8.19
N SER A 73 3.72 4.30 8.32
CA SER A 73 3.39 5.38 9.24
C SER A 73 2.28 6.26 8.67
N LEU A 74 1.09 6.18 9.26
CA LEU A 74 -0.07 7.00 8.90
C LEU A 74 -0.24 8.15 9.88
N LYS A 75 -0.26 9.37 9.36
CA LYS A 75 -0.48 10.59 10.14
C LYS A 75 -1.57 11.44 9.48
N THR A 76 -2.77 11.44 10.05
CA THR A 76 -3.91 12.25 9.58
C THR A 76 -4.17 13.41 10.53
N ALA A 77 -5.26 14.18 10.36
CA ALA A 77 -5.70 15.15 11.37
C ALA A 77 -6.32 14.47 12.60
N TYR A 78 -6.85 13.25 12.44
CA TYR A 78 -7.69 12.59 13.43
C TYR A 78 -6.94 11.50 14.20
N TYR A 79 -5.98 10.83 13.56
CA TYR A 79 -5.22 9.77 14.20
C TYR A 79 -3.78 9.63 13.69
N THR A 80 -2.98 8.88 14.45
CA THR A 80 -1.71 8.29 14.03
C THR A 80 -1.74 6.78 14.18
N ALA A 81 -1.11 6.06 13.26
CA ALA A 81 -0.99 4.60 13.32
C ALA A 81 0.31 4.15 12.65
N GLU A 82 0.95 3.13 13.20
CA GLU A 82 2.04 2.39 12.53
C GLU A 82 1.48 1.05 12.06
N VAL A 83 1.11 0.97 10.79
CA VAL A 83 0.44 -0.21 10.22
C VAL A 83 1.51 -1.20 9.73
N PRO A 84 1.55 -2.44 10.26
CA PRO A 84 2.47 -3.45 9.76
C PRO A 84 2.03 -3.97 8.40
N ILE A 85 2.98 -4.05 7.48
CA ILE A 85 2.87 -4.67 6.17
C ILE A 85 3.71 -5.96 6.19
N TRP A 86 3.05 -7.10 6.09
CA TRP A 86 3.68 -8.40 5.89
C TRP A 86 3.94 -8.63 4.42
N LEU A 87 5.14 -9.11 4.09
CA LEU A 87 5.57 -9.32 2.72
C LEU A 87 5.61 -10.81 2.42
N ASP A 88 5.03 -11.21 1.31
CA ASP A 88 5.10 -12.59 0.84
C ASP A 88 5.38 -12.67 -0.66
N LEU A 89 6.08 -13.73 -1.06
CA LEU A 89 6.42 -13.98 -2.46
C LEU A 89 5.86 -15.33 -2.89
N ILE A 90 5.24 -15.35 -4.06
CA ILE A 90 4.43 -16.46 -4.53
C ILE A 90 5.09 -17.09 -5.76
N SER A 91 5.63 -18.29 -5.57
CA SER A 91 6.10 -19.14 -6.67
C SER A 91 4.97 -19.94 -7.30
N SER A 92 4.00 -20.38 -6.49
CA SER A 92 2.84 -21.18 -6.91
C SER A 92 1.55 -20.63 -6.29
N PRO A 93 0.72 -19.89 -7.05
CA PRO A 93 -0.48 -19.25 -6.51
C PRO A 93 -1.48 -20.22 -5.90
N SER A 94 -1.63 -21.42 -6.47
CA SER A 94 -2.59 -22.43 -6.00
C SER A 94 -2.14 -23.12 -4.70
N GLU A 95 -0.84 -23.39 -4.54
CA GLU A 95 -0.29 -23.92 -3.29
C GLU A 95 -0.34 -22.87 -2.18
N TRP A 96 -0.03 -21.62 -2.52
CA TRP A 96 -0.11 -20.49 -1.61
C TRP A 96 -1.53 -20.29 -1.07
N SER A 97 -2.53 -20.25 -1.96
CA SER A 97 -3.93 -20.08 -1.53
C SER A 97 -4.42 -21.26 -0.70
N ALA A 98 -4.04 -22.50 -1.04
CA ALA A 98 -4.36 -23.69 -0.25
C ALA A 98 -3.76 -23.63 1.16
N SER A 99 -2.53 -23.13 1.29
CA SER A 99 -1.88 -22.93 2.59
C SER A 99 -2.59 -21.86 3.43
N PHE A 100 -2.98 -20.73 2.84
CA PHE A 100 -3.68 -19.67 3.58
C PHE A 100 -5.12 -20.03 3.93
N LEU A 101 -5.74 -20.97 3.21
CA LEU A 101 -7.08 -21.50 3.51
C LEU A 101 -7.05 -22.71 4.47
N SER A 102 -5.88 -23.12 4.95
CA SER A 102 -5.77 -24.20 5.93
C SER A 102 -6.25 -23.73 7.32
N ALA A 103 -6.62 -24.68 8.18
CA ALA A 103 -7.09 -24.36 9.52
C ALA A 103 -6.01 -23.66 10.38
N GLU A 104 -4.75 -24.00 10.13
CA GLU A 104 -3.58 -23.45 10.80
C GLU A 104 -3.34 -21.97 10.45
N ALA A 105 -3.74 -21.52 9.26
CA ALA A 105 -3.56 -20.14 8.82
C ALA A 105 -4.68 -19.19 9.31
N LYS A 106 -5.70 -19.70 10.00
CA LYS A 106 -6.86 -18.91 10.44
C LYS A 106 -6.47 -17.70 11.29
N GLU A 107 -5.55 -17.88 12.25
CA GLU A 107 -5.09 -16.79 13.12
C GLU A 107 -4.36 -15.69 12.34
N VAL A 108 -3.70 -16.04 11.24
CA VAL A 108 -3.01 -15.11 10.34
C VAL A 108 -4.05 -14.26 9.59
N LEU A 109 -5.11 -14.89 9.08
CA LEU A 109 -6.18 -14.21 8.35
C LEU A 109 -7.00 -13.27 9.23
N GLU A 110 -7.29 -13.65 10.48
CA GLU A 110 -8.12 -12.86 11.40
C GLU A 110 -7.54 -11.47 11.73
N VAL A 111 -6.23 -11.28 11.59
CA VAL A 111 -5.56 -9.99 11.86
C VAL A 111 -5.39 -9.10 10.64
N LEU A 112 -5.78 -9.58 9.45
CA LEU A 112 -5.65 -8.83 8.20
C LEU A 112 -6.82 -7.84 8.05
N GLY A 113 -6.45 -6.60 7.76
CA GLY A 113 -7.37 -5.53 7.34
C GLY A 113 -7.09 -5.07 5.91
N GLY A 114 -6.03 -5.57 5.29
CA GLY A 114 -5.74 -5.30 3.90
C GLY A 114 -4.95 -6.43 3.22
N VAL A 115 -5.22 -6.63 1.94
CA VAL A 115 -4.44 -7.50 1.05
C VAL A 115 -4.07 -6.68 -0.17
N MET A 116 -2.79 -6.63 -0.51
CA MET A 116 -2.27 -5.92 -1.67
C MET A 116 -1.50 -6.87 -2.57
N ILE A 117 -1.89 -6.96 -3.84
CA ILE A 117 -1.15 -7.69 -4.87
C ILE A 117 -0.33 -6.66 -5.65
N VAL A 118 0.96 -6.93 -5.88
CA VAL A 118 1.79 -6.14 -6.79
C VAL A 118 2.29 -7.03 -7.90
N PHE A 119 2.04 -6.65 -9.16
CA PHE A 119 2.49 -7.40 -10.33
C PHE A 119 2.89 -6.47 -11.47
N ALA A 120 3.76 -6.94 -12.36
CA ALA A 120 4.03 -6.25 -13.61
C ALA A 120 2.84 -6.41 -14.55
N LEU A 121 2.32 -5.31 -15.10
CA LEU A 121 1.25 -5.37 -16.08
C LEU A 121 1.81 -5.95 -17.39
N PRO A 122 1.29 -7.10 -17.85
CA PRO A 122 1.75 -7.68 -19.10
C PRO A 122 1.16 -6.92 -20.28
N VAL A 123 1.96 -6.74 -21.33
CA VAL A 123 1.58 -5.98 -22.54
C VAL A 123 0.34 -6.55 -23.22
N ASN A 124 0.11 -7.86 -23.09
CA ASN A 124 -1.06 -8.53 -23.62
C ASN A 124 -1.65 -9.46 -22.55
N ALA A 125 -2.89 -9.21 -22.13
CA ALA A 125 -3.57 -10.01 -21.11
C ALA A 125 -3.80 -11.48 -21.51
N THR A 126 -3.80 -11.80 -22.81
CA THR A 126 -3.99 -13.17 -23.34
C THR A 126 -2.69 -13.96 -23.49
N SER A 127 -1.54 -13.30 -23.29
CA SER A 127 -0.22 -13.96 -23.22
C SER A 127 -0.14 -14.93 -22.04
N ASP A 128 0.91 -15.74 -21.99
CA ASP A 128 1.11 -16.66 -20.88
C ASP A 128 1.43 -15.91 -19.58
N GLU A 129 2.15 -14.79 -19.66
CA GLU A 129 2.37 -13.86 -18.54
C GLU A 129 1.06 -13.20 -18.08
N GLY A 130 0.20 -12.85 -19.03
CA GLY A 130 -1.15 -12.34 -18.80
C GLY A 130 -2.02 -13.32 -18.04
N LYS A 131 -2.06 -14.57 -18.50
CA LYS A 131 -2.80 -15.65 -17.83
C LYS A 131 -2.22 -15.96 -16.46
N ALA A 132 -0.89 -15.96 -16.30
CA ALA A 132 -0.25 -16.18 -15.01
C ALA A 132 -0.60 -15.09 -14.00
N SER A 133 -0.66 -13.82 -14.44
CA SER A 133 -1.07 -12.70 -13.58
C SER A 133 -2.55 -12.78 -13.20
N GLN A 134 -3.42 -13.17 -14.13
CA GLN A 134 -4.83 -13.41 -13.81
C GLN A 134 -5.00 -14.59 -12.84
N GLU A 135 -4.22 -15.66 -12.99
CA GLU A 135 -4.25 -16.80 -12.07
C GLU A 135 -3.81 -16.41 -10.67
N LEU A 136 -2.73 -15.62 -10.56
CA LEU A 136 -2.31 -15.03 -9.29
C LEU A 136 -3.48 -14.27 -8.64
N ILE A 137 -4.08 -13.31 -9.34
CA ILE A 137 -5.22 -12.52 -8.85
C ILE A 137 -6.36 -13.42 -8.38
N LYS A 138 -6.74 -14.44 -9.16
CA LYS A 138 -7.82 -15.37 -8.83
C LYS A 138 -7.54 -16.19 -7.59
N GLN A 139 -6.31 -16.67 -7.41
CA GLN A 139 -5.93 -17.46 -6.23
C GLN A 139 -5.89 -16.61 -4.96
N ILE A 140 -5.43 -15.36 -5.03
CA ILE A 140 -5.56 -14.44 -3.89
C ILE A 140 -7.04 -14.11 -3.65
N GLY A 141 -7.82 -13.84 -4.70
CA GLY A 141 -9.25 -13.58 -4.61
C GLY A 141 -10.02 -14.72 -3.93
N LYS A 142 -9.58 -15.97 -4.13
CA LYS A 142 -10.09 -17.14 -3.41
C LYS A 142 -9.85 -17.01 -1.91
N VAL A 143 -8.65 -16.62 -1.48
CA VAL A 143 -8.33 -16.36 -0.06
C VAL A 143 -9.19 -15.23 0.51
N VAL A 144 -9.42 -14.15 -0.25
CA VAL A 144 -10.31 -13.07 0.18
C VAL A 144 -11.74 -13.56 0.37
N LYS A 145 -12.28 -14.31 -0.58
CA LYS A 145 -13.66 -14.80 -0.54
C LYS A 145 -13.90 -15.86 0.51
N GLU A 146 -13.03 -16.87 0.57
CA GLU A 146 -13.23 -18.06 1.40
C GLU A 146 -12.58 -17.93 2.78
N GLY A 147 -11.43 -17.25 2.87
CA GLY A 147 -10.64 -17.13 4.09
C GLY A 147 -10.95 -15.86 4.91
N LEU A 148 -11.12 -14.72 4.24
CA LEU A 148 -11.34 -13.43 4.92
C LEU A 148 -12.84 -13.09 5.12
N GLY A 149 -13.74 -13.87 4.53
CA GLY A 149 -15.19 -13.69 4.66
C GLY A 149 -15.85 -12.98 3.46
N GLY A 150 -15.10 -12.74 2.38
CA GLY A 150 -15.63 -12.15 1.15
C GLY A 150 -16.30 -10.80 1.39
N TRP A 151 -17.59 -10.69 1.04
CA TRP A 151 -18.35 -9.45 1.18
C TRP A 151 -18.57 -8.99 2.62
N GLU A 152 -18.46 -9.89 3.60
CA GLU A 152 -18.59 -9.55 5.03
C GLU A 152 -17.25 -9.08 5.63
N TRP A 153 -16.15 -9.21 4.89
CA TRP A 153 -14.84 -8.79 5.36
C TRP A 153 -14.75 -7.26 5.44
N ASP A 154 -14.50 -6.75 6.65
CA ASP A 154 -14.24 -5.34 6.91
C ASP A 154 -12.74 -5.02 6.66
N GLY A 155 -12.32 -5.19 5.40
CA GLY A 155 -10.96 -4.95 4.96
C GLY A 155 -10.90 -4.50 3.51
N VAL A 156 -9.69 -4.22 3.02
CA VAL A 156 -9.47 -3.71 1.67
C VAL A 156 -8.60 -4.65 0.85
N GLY A 157 -9.11 -5.09 -0.29
CA GLY A 157 -8.35 -5.81 -1.30
C GLY A 157 -7.89 -4.87 -2.41
N LEU A 158 -6.59 -4.79 -2.68
CA LEU A 158 -6.00 -3.94 -3.69
C LEU A 158 -5.15 -4.77 -4.66
N CYS A 159 -5.32 -4.57 -5.95
CA CYS A 159 -4.48 -5.13 -6.99
C CYS A 159 -3.75 -4.02 -7.75
N LEU A 160 -2.44 -3.93 -7.55
CA LEU A 160 -1.60 -2.88 -8.09
C LEU A 160 -0.81 -3.40 -9.29
N GLY A 161 -1.24 -2.98 -10.48
CA GLY A 161 -0.56 -3.27 -11.72
C GLY A 161 0.52 -2.23 -12.03
N VAL A 162 1.76 -2.65 -12.21
CA VAL A 162 2.87 -1.76 -12.55
C VAL A 162 3.20 -1.85 -14.04
N GLY A 163 2.99 -0.74 -14.76
CA GLY A 163 3.21 -0.68 -16.19
C GLY A 163 2.23 0.27 -16.87
N GLU A 164 2.36 0.38 -18.18
CA GLU A 164 1.52 1.22 -19.03
C GLU A 164 0.85 0.33 -20.08
N ILE A 165 -0.46 0.26 -20.00
CA ILE A 165 -1.35 -0.43 -20.94
C ILE A 165 -2.53 0.50 -21.18
N ASP A 166 -3.07 0.48 -22.41
CA ASP A 166 -4.18 1.34 -22.79
C ASP A 166 -5.54 0.73 -22.45
N ASP A 167 -5.63 -0.61 -22.44
CA ASP A 167 -6.85 -1.37 -22.15
C ASP A 167 -6.69 -2.07 -20.79
N VAL A 168 -7.39 -1.54 -19.77
CA VAL A 168 -7.36 -2.03 -18.39
C VAL A 168 -8.59 -2.85 -18.02
N ASP A 169 -9.62 -2.90 -18.86
CA ASP A 169 -10.95 -3.45 -18.54
C ASP A 169 -10.85 -4.91 -18.07
N ILE A 170 -10.01 -5.71 -18.75
CA ILE A 170 -9.77 -7.12 -18.38
C ILE A 170 -9.22 -7.26 -16.96
N TRP A 171 -8.36 -6.32 -16.53
CA TRP A 171 -7.78 -6.33 -15.20
C TRP A 171 -8.74 -5.81 -14.15
N GLU A 172 -9.48 -4.75 -14.46
CA GLU A 172 -10.55 -4.24 -13.60
C GLU A 172 -11.60 -5.32 -13.32
N ASP A 173 -12.09 -5.99 -14.36
CA ASP A 173 -13.04 -7.10 -14.25
C ASP A 173 -12.46 -8.26 -13.42
N CYS A 174 -11.25 -8.71 -13.74
CA CYS A 174 -10.61 -9.82 -13.01
C CYS A 174 -10.40 -9.50 -11.52
N CYS A 175 -10.07 -8.24 -11.18
CA CYS A 175 -9.89 -7.80 -9.81
C CYS A 175 -11.23 -7.67 -9.08
N ALA A 176 -12.22 -7.03 -9.72
CA ALA A 176 -13.55 -6.84 -9.16
C ALA A 176 -14.23 -8.18 -8.86
N GLU A 177 -14.16 -9.13 -9.80
CA GLU A 177 -14.64 -10.50 -9.59
C GLU A 177 -13.94 -11.17 -8.40
N SER A 178 -12.68 -10.82 -8.14
CA SER A 178 -11.86 -11.36 -7.03
C SER A 178 -12.06 -10.63 -5.69
N GLY A 179 -12.90 -9.59 -5.65
CA GLY A 179 -13.11 -8.76 -4.45
C GLY A 179 -11.97 -7.78 -4.19
N LEU A 180 -11.27 -7.34 -5.25
CA LEU A 180 -10.13 -6.45 -5.21
C LEU A 180 -10.39 -5.20 -6.05
N GLU A 181 -9.88 -4.06 -5.62
CA GLU A 181 -9.84 -2.83 -6.41
C GLU A 181 -8.57 -2.80 -7.27
N PHE A 182 -8.70 -2.48 -8.55
CA PHE A 182 -7.55 -2.36 -9.45
C PHE A 182 -6.96 -0.94 -9.42
N VAL A 183 -5.63 -0.83 -9.32
CA VAL A 183 -4.90 0.43 -9.46
C VAL A 183 -3.70 0.24 -10.36
N GLN A 184 -3.63 1.00 -11.44
CA GLN A 184 -2.46 1.08 -12.30
C GLN A 184 -1.45 2.11 -11.78
N ARG A 185 -0.18 1.73 -11.76
CA ARG A 185 0.95 2.62 -11.45
C ARG A 185 1.89 2.71 -12.63
N HIS A 186 1.88 3.88 -13.26
CA HIS A 186 2.84 4.28 -14.28
C HIS A 186 4.17 4.64 -13.60
N TRP A 187 5.24 3.97 -13.98
CA TRP A 187 6.59 4.40 -13.63
C TRP A 187 7.27 4.97 -14.86
N LYS A 188 7.60 6.27 -14.80
CA LYS A 188 8.65 6.78 -15.68
C LYS A 188 9.92 6.01 -15.37
N GLN A 189 10.40 5.24 -16.35
CA GLN A 189 11.76 4.74 -16.29
C GLN A 189 12.67 5.97 -16.28
N THR A 190 13.41 6.17 -15.18
CA THR A 190 14.50 7.13 -15.18
C THR A 190 15.55 6.58 -16.13
N THR A 191 15.52 7.04 -17.38
CA THR A 191 16.55 6.72 -18.36
C THR A 191 17.88 7.20 -17.78
N GLY A 192 18.73 6.25 -17.39
CA GLY A 192 20.06 6.53 -16.89
C GLY A 192 20.82 7.34 -17.93
N ARG A 193 21.17 8.58 -17.60
CA ARG A 193 22.10 9.37 -18.37
C ARG A 193 23.48 8.74 -18.15
N THR A 194 23.89 7.87 -19.08
CA THR A 194 25.23 7.27 -19.08
C THR A 194 26.26 8.38 -19.22
N HIS A 195 26.81 8.87 -18.11
CA HIS A 195 28.06 9.62 -18.13
C HIS A 195 29.17 8.60 -18.37
N GLN A 196 29.58 8.43 -19.64
CA GLN A 196 30.89 7.88 -19.95
C GLN A 196 31.95 8.82 -19.33
N PRO A 197 32.88 8.34 -18.50
CA PRO A 197 34.08 9.10 -18.22
C PRO A 197 34.95 9.08 -19.48
N THR A 198 35.08 10.23 -20.14
CA THR A 198 36.08 10.44 -21.19
C THR A 198 37.47 10.36 -20.55
N ILE A 199 38.12 9.21 -20.68
CA ILE A 199 39.55 9.08 -20.36
C ILE A 199 40.32 9.66 -21.56
N SER A 200 40.80 10.90 -21.42
CA SER A 200 41.76 11.47 -22.34
C SER A 200 43.15 10.92 -22.03
N VAL A 201 43.62 9.95 -22.81
CA VAL A 201 45.04 9.55 -22.81
C VAL A 201 45.81 10.56 -23.64
N GLN A 202 46.60 11.41 -22.99
CA GLN A 202 47.62 12.22 -23.66
C GLN A 202 48.84 11.33 -23.92
N THR A 203 49.10 10.99 -25.18
CA THR A 203 50.37 10.40 -25.61
C THR A 203 51.40 11.52 -25.76
N SER A 204 52.42 11.50 -24.90
CA SER A 204 53.61 12.33 -25.07
C SER A 204 54.57 11.65 -26.05
N THR A 205 54.93 12.36 -27.10
CA THR A 205 55.90 11.98 -28.12
C THR A 205 57.32 12.00 -27.55
N THR A 206 58.18 11.11 -28.03
CA THR A 206 59.65 11.30 -27.99
C THR A 206 60.22 10.83 -29.32
#